data_AF-A0A524MN88-F1
#
_entry.id   AF-A0A524MN88-F1
#
_cell.length_a   1.000
_cell.length_b   1.000
_cell.length_c   1.000
_cell.angle_alpha   90.00
_cell.angle_beta   90.00
_cell.angle_gamma   90.00
#
_symmetry.space_group_name_H-M   'P 1'
#
loop_
_entity.id
_entity.type
_entity.pdbx_description
1 polymer ?
#
loop_
_entity_poly.entity_id
_entity_poly.type
_entity_poly.pdbx_seq_one_letter_code
_entity_poly.pdbx_strand_id
1 'polypeptide(L)'
;MNASRKVQVLQSKLSRAAKQSLGRKFGALYDKIYRRDVLREAWKRVRANKGAPGIDEQDFEWIEQEHGIRRFLDDIRRELRSQS
;
A
#
# COMPACT_ATOMS: atom_id res chain seq x y z
N MET A 1 -12.87 -9.07 -9.71
CA MET A 1 -11.69 -8.22 -10.03
C MET A 1 -10.57 -8.49 -9.03
N ASN A 2 -9.36 -8.81 -9.51
CA ASN A 2 -8.15 -8.98 -8.68
C ASN A 2 -7.73 -7.64 -8.03
N ALA A 3 -7.06 -7.69 -6.87
CA ALA A 3 -6.56 -6.53 -6.13
C ALA A 3 -5.74 -5.57 -7.01
N SER A 4 -4.83 -6.07 -7.85
CA SER A 4 -4.00 -5.22 -8.73
C SER A 4 -4.84 -4.36 -9.68
N ARG A 5 -5.91 -4.92 -10.27
CA ARG A 5 -6.84 -4.17 -11.14
C ARG A 5 -7.61 -3.09 -10.37
N LYS A 6 -8.00 -3.36 -9.11
CA LYS A 6 -8.68 -2.35 -8.27
C LYS A 6 -7.74 -1.19 -7.91
N VAL A 7 -6.46 -1.47 -7.68
CA VAL A 7 -5.42 -0.46 -7.43
C VAL A 7 -5.15 0.35 -8.69
N GLN A 8 -5.02 -0.29 -9.85
CA GLN A 8 -4.82 0.39 -11.12
C GLN A 8 -5.99 1.34 -11.45
N VAL A 9 -7.24 0.88 -11.29
CA VAL A 9 -8.43 1.72 -11.50
C VAL A 9 -8.44 2.93 -10.56
N LEU A 10 -8.05 2.75 -9.30
CA LEU A 10 -7.91 3.86 -8.34
C LEU A 10 -6.86 4.87 -8.83
N GLN A 11 -5.67 4.39 -9.20
CA GLN A 11 -4.57 5.22 -9.70
C GLN A 11 -4.98 6.01 -10.96
N SER A 12 -5.62 5.36 -11.94
CA SER A 12 -6.09 6.02 -13.16
C SER A 12 -7.14 7.10 -12.87
N LYS A 13 -8.07 6.85 -11.95
CA LYS A 13 -9.09 7.83 -11.54
C LYS A 13 -8.46 9.04 -10.86
N LEU A 14 -7.53 8.81 -9.92
CA LEU A 14 -6.80 9.88 -9.23
C LEU A 14 -5.98 10.71 -10.22
N SER A 15 -5.22 10.06 -11.09
CA SER A 15 -4.41 10.71 -12.12
C SER A 15 -5.26 11.58 -13.05
N ARG A 16 -6.40 11.07 -13.55
CA ARG A 16 -7.30 11.85 -14.40
C ARG A 16 -7.89 13.06 -13.67
N ALA A 17 -8.35 12.87 -12.43
CA ALA A 17 -8.93 13.97 -11.64
C ALA A 17 -7.91 15.06 -11.32
N ALA A 18 -6.66 14.68 -11.01
CA ALA A 18 -5.57 15.63 -10.75
C ALA A 18 -5.18 16.41 -12.01
N LYS A 19 -5.13 15.75 -13.18
CA LYS A 19 -4.85 16.41 -14.46
C LYS A 19 -5.95 17.37 -14.91
N GLN A 20 -7.21 17.08 -14.58
CA GLN A 20 -8.35 17.96 -14.91
C GLN A 20 -8.42 19.21 -14.02
N SER A 21 -7.86 19.15 -12.81
CA SER A 21 -7.87 20.27 -11.87
C SER A 21 -6.63 20.18 -10.99
N LEU A 22 -5.58 20.92 -11.36
CA LEU A 22 -4.29 20.91 -10.68
C LEU A 22 -4.38 21.36 -9.21
N GLY A 23 -5.37 22.21 -8.87
CA GLY A 23 -5.64 22.66 -7.50
C GLY A 23 -6.55 21.74 -6.68
N ARG A 24 -6.97 20.59 -7.22
CA ARG A 24 -7.92 19.71 -6.54
C ARG A 24 -7.31 19.10 -5.28
N LYS A 25 -7.96 19.34 -4.13
CA LYS A 25 -7.68 18.62 -2.89
C LYS A 25 -8.42 17.28 -2.87
N PHE A 26 -7.73 16.21 -2.47
CA PHE A 26 -8.30 14.88 -2.31
C PHE A 26 -8.49 14.57 -0.82
N GLY A 27 -9.61 15.00 -0.25
CA GLY A 27 -9.87 14.90 1.20
C GLY A 27 -9.87 13.47 1.77
N ALA A 28 -10.02 12.44 0.94
CA ALA A 28 -9.99 11.04 1.36
C ALA A 28 -8.86 10.24 0.67
N LEU A 29 -7.79 10.91 0.21
CA LEU A 29 -6.66 10.21 -0.42
C LEU A 29 -5.95 9.30 0.59
N TYR A 30 -5.75 9.81 1.80
CA TYR A 30 -5.07 9.08 2.88
C TYR A 30 -5.79 7.77 3.22
N ASP A 31 -7.13 7.79 3.31
CA ASP A 31 -7.96 6.59 3.45
C ASP A 31 -7.71 5.51 2.41
N LYS A 32 -7.31 5.91 1.19
CA LYS A 32 -7.06 4.97 0.11
C LYS A 32 -5.67 4.32 0.22
N ILE A 33 -4.72 4.95 0.92
CA ILE A 33 -3.36 4.41 1.09
C ILE A 33 -3.40 3.12 1.92
N TYR A 34 -4.13 3.10 3.03
CA TYR A 34 -4.22 1.93 3.91
C TYR A 34 -5.29 0.91 3.49
N ARG A 35 -5.85 1.01 2.28
CA ARG A 35 -6.83 0.05 1.76
C ARG A 35 -6.13 -1.31 1.57
N ARG A 36 -6.77 -2.41 2.03
CA ARG A 36 -6.15 -3.75 2.03
C ARG A 36 -5.63 -4.23 0.67
N ASP A 37 -6.31 -3.88 -0.42
CA ASP A 37 -5.86 -4.21 -1.78
C ASP A 37 -4.66 -3.36 -2.23
N VAL A 38 -4.59 -2.10 -1.80
CA VAL A 38 -3.44 -1.21 -2.03
C VAL A 38 -2.21 -1.73 -1.28
N LEU A 39 -2.33 -2.01 0.02
CA LEU A 39 -1.23 -2.54 0.83
C LEU A 39 -0.73 -3.91 0.30
N ARG A 40 -1.64 -4.78 -0.13
CA ARG A 40 -1.28 -6.07 -0.73
C ARG A 40 -0.56 -5.92 -2.06
N GLU A 41 -0.97 -4.97 -2.90
CA GLU A 41 -0.29 -4.68 -4.17
C GLU A 41 1.08 -4.04 -3.93
N ALA A 42 1.18 -3.14 -2.95
CA ALA A 42 2.45 -2.55 -2.52
C ALA A 42 3.44 -3.63 -2.09
N TRP A 43 3.04 -4.54 -1.18
CA TRP A 43 3.86 -5.69 -0.76
C TRP A 43 4.45 -6.46 -1.94
N LYS A 44 3.60 -6.85 -2.91
CA LYS A 44 4.05 -7.59 -4.09
C LYS A 44 5.12 -6.83 -4.89
N ARG A 45 4.95 -5.53 -5.06
CA ARG A 45 5.89 -4.69 -5.82
C ARG A 45 7.21 -4.52 -5.08
N VAL A 46 7.18 -4.28 -3.78
CA VAL A 46 8.41 -4.12 -2.99
C VAL A 46 9.17 -5.44 -2.88
N ARG A 47 8.47 -6.55 -2.61
CA ARG A 47 9.07 -7.90 -2.61
C ARG A 47 9.74 -8.24 -3.94
N ALA A 48 9.14 -7.85 -5.06
CA ALA A 48 9.71 -8.09 -6.38
C ALA A 48 11.04 -7.35 -6.63
N ASN A 49 11.30 -6.27 -5.90
CA ASN A 49 12.55 -5.53 -5.99
C ASN A 49 13.72 -6.25 -5.30
N LYS A 50 13.47 -7.26 -4.46
CA LYS A 50 14.51 -8.05 -3.76
C LYS A 50 15.50 -7.18 -2.98
N GLY A 51 14.99 -6.14 -2.31
CA GLY A 51 15.82 -5.24 -1.50
C GLY A 51 16.38 -5.96 -0.26
N ALA A 52 17.52 -5.48 0.22
CA ALA A 52 18.10 -5.90 1.50
C ALA A 52 17.26 -5.37 2.68
N PRO A 53 17.31 -6.04 3.85
CA PRO A 53 16.66 -5.57 5.06
C PRO A 53 17.19 -4.19 5.52
N GLY A 54 16.36 -3.46 6.25
CA GLY A 54 16.70 -2.16 6.82
C GLY A 54 17.43 -2.25 8.17
N ILE A 55 17.41 -1.15 8.92
CA ILE A 55 17.98 -1.08 10.29
C ILE A 55 17.26 -1.97 11.30
N ASP A 56 16.02 -2.38 10.98
CA ASP A 56 15.23 -3.33 11.76
C ASP A 56 15.58 -4.80 11.47
N GLU A 57 16.47 -5.04 10.50
CA GLU A 57 16.95 -6.37 10.07
C GLU A 57 15.83 -7.32 9.60
N GLN A 58 14.63 -6.80 9.34
CA GLN A 58 13.50 -7.61 8.86
C GLN A 58 13.55 -7.74 7.33
N ASP A 59 13.77 -8.96 6.84
CA ASP A 59 13.66 -9.29 5.41
C ASP A 59 12.28 -9.88 5.07
N PHE A 60 12.07 -10.15 3.77
CA PHE A 60 10.80 -10.68 3.29
C PHE A 60 10.54 -12.09 3.82
N GLU A 61 11.58 -12.92 3.89
CA GLU A 61 11.54 -14.30 4.35
C GLU A 61 11.10 -14.36 5.83
N TRP A 62 11.67 -13.54 6.69
CA TRP A 62 11.30 -13.44 8.10
C TRP A 62 9.85 -12.97 8.26
N ILE A 63 9.42 -11.94 7.51
CA ILE A 63 8.02 -11.48 7.55
C ILE A 63 7.07 -12.59 7.05
N GLU A 64 7.46 -13.36 6.04
CA GLU A 64 6.66 -14.45 5.49
C GLU A 64 6.51 -15.62 6.47
N GLN A 65 7.58 -15.96 7.20
CA GLN A 65 7.65 -17.13 8.08
C GLN A 65 7.20 -16.83 9.51
N GLU A 66 7.70 -15.75 10.11
CA GLU A 66 7.56 -15.49 11.55
C GLU A 66 6.38 -14.56 11.87
N HIS A 67 6.25 -13.44 11.13
CA HIS A 67 5.18 -12.47 11.42
C HIS A 67 3.89 -12.78 10.67
N GLY A 68 4.01 -13.29 9.44
CA GLY A 68 2.94 -13.55 8.49
C GLY A 68 2.50 -12.29 7.73
N ILE A 69 2.51 -12.36 6.39
CA ILE A 69 2.15 -11.23 5.50
C ILE A 69 0.83 -10.57 5.88
N ARG A 70 -0.21 -11.36 6.19
CA ARG A 70 -1.54 -10.79 6.50
C ARG A 70 -1.51 -9.93 7.75
N ARG A 71 -0.85 -10.42 8.81
CA ARG A 71 -0.73 -9.71 10.08
C ARG A 71 0.09 -8.44 9.89
N PHE A 72 1.23 -8.55 9.21
CA PHE A 72 2.11 -7.43 8.87
C PHE A 72 1.33 -6.29 8.19
N LEU A 73 0.56 -6.61 7.16
CA LEU A 73 -0.24 -5.61 6.45
C LEU A 73 -1.42 -5.07 7.27
N ASP A 74 -2.02 -5.87 8.17
CA ASP A 74 -3.07 -5.40 9.06
C ASP A 74 -2.50 -4.47 10.16
N ASP A 75 -1.27 -4.69 10.61
CA ASP A 75 -0.56 -3.82 11.56
C ASP A 75 -0.20 -2.48 10.93
N ILE A 76 0.41 -2.48 9.73
CA ILE A 76 0.66 -1.26 8.94
C ILE A 76 -0.63 -0.47 8.72
N ARG A 77 -1.72 -1.18 8.36
CA ARG A 77 -3.03 -0.54 8.16
C ARG A 77 -3.53 0.16 9.43
N ARG A 78 -3.33 -0.47 10.59
CA ARG A 78 -3.78 0.06 11.88
C ARG A 78 -2.99 1.31 12.25
N GLU A 79 -1.67 1.25 12.09
CA GLU A 79 -0.76 2.36 12.33
C GLU A 79 -1.10 3.55 11.43
N LEU A 80 -1.17 3.34 10.11
CA LEU A 80 -1.56 4.40 9.17
C LEU A 80 -2.93 4.99 9.51
N ARG A 81 -3.93 4.16 9.85
CA ARG A 81 -5.27 4.67 10.20
C ARG A 81 -5.25 5.52 11.48
N SER A 82 -4.35 5.25 12.43
CA SER A 82 -4.24 6.05 13.66
C SER A 82 -3.57 7.41 13.45
N GLN A 83 -2.91 7.61 12.30
CA GLN A 83 -2.24 8.84 11.88
C GLN A 83 -3.10 9.71 10.95
N SER A 84 -4.31 9.23 10.60
CA SER A 84 -5.24 9.88 9.68
C SER A 84 -6.32 10.66 10.41
#